data_AF-A0A1F0TL75-F1
#
_entry.id   AF-A0A1F0TL75-F1
#
_cell.length_a   1.000
_cell.length_b   1.000
_cell.length_c   1.000
_cell.angle_alpha   90.00
_cell.angle_beta   90.00
_cell.angle_gamma   90.00
#
_symmetry.space_group_name_H-M   'P 1'
#
loop_
_entity.id
_entity.type
_entity.pdbx_description
1 polymer ?
#
loop_
_entity_poly.entity_id
_entity_poly.type
_entity_poly.pdbx_seq_one_letter_code
_entity_poly.pdbx_strand_id
1 'polypeptide(L)'
;MKNYLAILRKLDFVDLFKYGHYFINNAVEFDGNIASHSDDNKLFDMLTSRMNMFEYSFEYLIIHFLADDHVEQPISLTIENVCNIYAFDEEAKKEMSISFDPRIQLHVSPWADKFLKLQQKNSIIQSTRGVKNTWTIFGLPESDLSKCEVIITPDVVQEAFRELYAHERPVGEQSIWTYLLRYERHSYYPKGMIGFFCDFIHVFCNYSKKQELSGEVAETTELYSQFMACKKPQFIQLLKIVESSKLYRMSEQASGCRFAIAAPLFLYLKSEFAGGMVHKPSAKLIKYAKEIGGFECSIAIYLLGISLGYDKTYDVFYESAKLSFFKKSDIREVSNTIYGDWESVDSHFNEPSENPRLESSNNTENGNKSQEDCKAIVTASTDGINPDDPYIQKEPFPVDNTKEVLPEPVLWMKRKEKRKKADIRPVFNQSERSKLEGMGYNPVTRFDTTVKEIIKSYGYDPKEEKKRLMKNKKI
;
A
#
# COMPACT_ATOMS: atom_id res chain seq x y z
N MET A 1 29.42 16.88 -26.74
CA MET A 1 28.26 16.29 -26.06
C MET A 1 28.41 14.78 -26.03
N LYS A 2 28.20 14.19 -24.85
CA LYS A 2 28.24 12.76 -24.58
C LYS A 2 26.85 12.22 -24.31
N ASN A 3 26.69 10.91 -24.46
CA ASN A 3 25.44 10.21 -24.18
C ASN A 3 25.37 9.78 -22.72
N TYR A 4 24.23 10.01 -22.09
CA TYR A 4 23.98 9.63 -20.71
C TYR A 4 22.66 8.89 -20.57
N LEU A 5 22.61 7.97 -19.60
CA LEU A 5 21.40 7.34 -19.10
C LEU A 5 21.12 7.80 -17.67
N ALA A 6 19.86 8.06 -17.36
CA ALA A 6 19.39 8.27 -15.99
C ALA A 6 18.07 7.53 -15.76
N ILE A 7 17.74 7.25 -14.50
CA ILE A 7 16.43 6.75 -14.11
C ILE A 7 15.65 7.87 -13.44
N LEU A 8 14.45 8.14 -13.95
CA LEU A 8 13.53 9.15 -13.40
C LEU A 8 12.23 8.47 -12.99
N ARG A 9 11.53 9.03 -11.99
CA ARG A 9 10.13 8.68 -11.80
C ARG A 9 9.34 9.19 -12.98
N LYS A 10 8.25 8.49 -13.30
CA LYS A 10 7.27 8.91 -14.29
C LYS A 10 6.81 10.36 -14.05
N LEU A 11 6.53 10.74 -12.80
CA LEU A 11 6.11 12.09 -12.45
C LEU A 11 7.21 13.14 -12.70
N ASP A 12 8.46 12.80 -12.41
CA ASP A 12 9.59 13.71 -12.63
C ASP A 12 9.80 13.96 -14.14
N PHE A 13 9.56 12.95 -14.98
CA PHE A 13 9.54 13.12 -16.43
C PHE A 13 8.36 13.98 -16.92
N VAL A 14 7.18 13.87 -16.30
CA VAL A 14 6.03 14.74 -16.62
C VAL A 14 6.38 16.20 -16.33
N ASP A 15 7.08 16.48 -15.23
CA ASP A 15 7.56 17.83 -14.93
C ASP A 15 8.60 18.31 -15.96
N LEU A 16 9.57 17.47 -16.34
CA LEU A 16 10.51 17.80 -17.42
C LEU A 16 9.78 18.13 -18.74
N PHE A 17 8.79 17.32 -19.12
CA PHE A 17 8.01 17.52 -20.35
C PHE A 17 7.18 18.80 -20.32
N LYS A 18 6.60 19.13 -19.15
CA LYS A 18 5.74 20.31 -18.97
C LYS A 18 6.53 21.61 -18.87
N TYR A 19 7.65 21.60 -18.15
CA TYR A 19 8.43 22.79 -17.83
C TYR A 19 9.70 22.96 -18.68
N GLY A 20 10.00 21.98 -19.53
CA GLY A 20 11.12 22.00 -20.48
C GLY A 20 12.50 21.81 -19.86
N HIS A 21 12.62 21.73 -18.52
CA HIS A 21 13.89 21.55 -17.83
C HIS A 21 13.74 20.76 -16.52
N TYR A 22 14.78 20.04 -16.13
CA TYR A 22 14.84 19.27 -14.88
C TYR A 22 16.29 19.03 -14.42
N PHE A 23 16.51 18.86 -13.12
CA PHE A 23 17.83 18.56 -12.56
C PHE A 23 18.00 17.06 -12.26
N ILE A 24 18.93 16.42 -12.97
CA ILE A 24 19.23 15.00 -12.81
C ILE A 24 20.37 14.81 -11.80
N ASN A 25 20.06 14.12 -10.70
CA ASN A 25 21.01 13.85 -9.63
C ASN A 25 21.93 12.66 -9.88
N ASN A 26 21.58 11.76 -10.80
CA ASN A 26 22.41 10.62 -11.14
C ASN A 26 22.27 10.26 -12.60
N ALA A 27 23.38 10.28 -13.32
CA ALA A 27 23.45 9.89 -14.72
C ALA A 27 24.75 9.10 -14.97
N VAL A 28 24.70 8.19 -15.94
CA VAL A 28 25.82 7.32 -16.30
C VAL A 28 26.12 7.50 -17.78
N GLU A 29 27.38 7.81 -18.10
CA GLU A 29 27.87 7.91 -19.48
C GLU A 29 27.83 6.54 -20.17
N PHE A 30 27.46 6.51 -21.45
CA PHE A 30 27.48 5.31 -22.29
C PHE A 30 27.76 5.66 -23.77
N ASP A 31 27.81 4.66 -24.65
CA ASP A 31 28.19 4.81 -26.06
C ASP A 31 27.07 5.36 -26.98
N GLY A 32 25.85 5.53 -26.46
CA GLY A 32 24.68 5.98 -27.22
C GLY A 32 23.81 4.86 -27.79
N ASN A 33 24.19 3.59 -27.67
CA ASN A 33 23.42 2.44 -28.12
C ASN A 33 23.04 1.53 -26.96
N ILE A 34 21.90 1.78 -26.32
CA ILE A 34 21.47 0.97 -25.16
C ILE A 34 21.28 -0.51 -25.52
N ALA A 35 20.86 -0.81 -26.75
CA ALA A 35 20.57 -2.17 -27.19
C ALA A 35 21.81 -3.07 -27.22
N SER A 36 23.00 -2.52 -27.50
CA SER A 36 24.26 -3.29 -27.43
C SER A 36 24.68 -3.64 -26.01
N HIS A 37 24.03 -3.08 -24.99
CA HIS A 37 24.36 -3.31 -23.58
C HIS A 37 23.41 -4.29 -22.87
N SER A 38 22.61 -5.09 -23.57
CA SER A 38 21.68 -6.08 -22.95
C SER A 38 22.35 -6.94 -21.87
N ASP A 39 23.58 -7.38 -22.12
CA ASP A 39 24.34 -8.24 -21.19
C ASP A 39 25.30 -7.48 -20.27
N ASP A 40 25.36 -6.14 -20.38
CA ASP A 40 26.26 -5.30 -19.56
C ASP A 40 25.72 -5.16 -18.12
N ASN A 41 26.21 -6.00 -17.22
CA ASN A 41 25.87 -5.92 -15.80
C ASN A 41 26.47 -4.66 -15.14
N LYS A 42 27.64 -4.21 -15.58
CA LYS A 42 28.33 -3.09 -14.94
C LYS A 42 27.58 -1.79 -15.18
N LEU A 43 27.17 -1.53 -16.43
CA LEU A 43 26.37 -0.36 -16.77
C LEU A 43 25.01 -0.39 -16.05
N PHE A 44 24.34 -1.54 -16.03
CA PHE A 44 23.08 -1.71 -15.32
C PHE A 44 23.21 -1.42 -13.80
N ASP A 45 24.23 -1.98 -13.15
CA ASP A 45 24.48 -1.77 -11.72
C ASP A 45 24.81 -0.29 -11.42
N MET A 46 25.60 0.37 -12.27
CA MET A 46 25.89 1.80 -12.13
C MET A 46 24.61 2.64 -12.25
N LEU A 47 23.78 2.36 -13.25
CA LEU A 47 22.54 3.08 -13.52
C LEU A 47 21.54 2.93 -12.37
N THR A 48 21.42 1.72 -11.81
CA THR A 48 20.44 1.38 -10.76
C THR A 48 20.96 1.61 -9.33
N SER A 49 22.24 1.91 -9.15
CA SER A 49 22.89 2.05 -7.83
C SER A 49 22.23 3.07 -6.88
N ARG A 50 21.62 4.13 -7.42
CA ARG A 50 20.94 5.19 -6.66
C ARG A 50 19.42 5.20 -6.86
N MET A 51 18.89 4.14 -7.45
CA MET A 51 17.46 4.03 -7.67
C MET A 51 16.74 3.78 -6.34
N ASN A 52 15.64 4.50 -6.12
CA ASN A 52 14.74 4.20 -5.02
C ASN A 52 14.02 2.87 -5.26
N MET A 53 13.42 2.34 -4.19
CA MET A 53 12.57 1.17 -4.31
C MET A 53 11.29 1.51 -5.07
N PHE A 54 10.76 0.50 -5.74
CA PHE A 54 9.58 0.62 -6.59
C PHE A 54 8.77 -0.68 -6.50
N GLU A 55 7.46 -0.54 -6.48
CA GLU A 55 6.55 -1.69 -6.46
C GLU A 55 6.13 -2.06 -7.88
N TYR A 56 5.92 -1.06 -8.74
CA TYR A 56 5.50 -1.26 -10.12
C TYR A 56 6.55 -0.75 -11.09
N SER A 57 6.81 -1.52 -12.15
CA SER A 57 7.80 -1.16 -13.18
C SER A 57 7.43 0.10 -13.97
N PHE A 58 6.15 0.51 -13.97
CA PHE A 58 5.68 1.74 -14.59
C PHE A 58 5.88 3.02 -13.75
N GLU A 59 6.42 2.92 -12.53
CA GLU A 59 6.69 4.10 -11.70
C GLU A 59 7.93 4.87 -12.16
N TYR A 60 8.83 4.21 -12.88
CA TYR A 60 10.11 4.74 -13.31
C TYR A 60 10.38 4.44 -14.79
N LEU A 61 11.23 5.26 -15.40
CA LEU A 61 11.70 5.09 -16.77
C LEU A 61 13.19 5.40 -16.86
N ILE A 62 13.81 4.92 -17.92
CA ILE A 62 15.16 5.31 -18.31
C ILE A 62 15.05 6.44 -19.32
N ILE A 63 15.80 7.51 -19.09
CA ILE A 63 15.96 8.61 -20.04
C ILE A 63 17.36 8.58 -20.62
N HIS A 64 17.46 8.66 -21.95
CA HIS A 64 18.69 8.87 -22.69
C HIS A 64 18.74 10.32 -23.15
N PHE A 65 19.81 11.02 -22.82
CA PHE A 65 20.01 12.43 -23.20
C PHE A 65 21.47 12.75 -23.51
N LEU A 66 21.69 13.92 -24.12
CA LEU A 66 23.01 14.48 -24.40
C LEU A 66 23.38 15.57 -23.38
N ALA A 67 24.62 15.56 -22.90
CA ALA A 67 25.17 16.64 -22.05
C ALA A 67 26.68 16.83 -22.28
N ASP A 68 27.26 17.91 -21.75
CA ASP A 68 28.68 18.22 -21.91
C ASP A 68 29.60 17.33 -21.04
N ASP A 69 30.91 17.34 -21.34
CA ASP A 69 31.93 16.41 -20.81
C ASP A 69 32.26 16.58 -19.32
N HIS A 70 31.70 17.58 -18.63
CA HIS A 70 32.11 18.00 -17.28
C HIS A 70 30.94 18.25 -16.32
N VAL A 71 29.97 17.35 -16.23
CA VAL A 71 28.84 17.59 -15.33
C VAL A 71 29.10 17.05 -13.93
N GLU A 72 29.55 17.93 -13.05
CA GLU A 72 29.31 17.78 -11.61
C GLU A 72 27.81 17.60 -11.39
N GLN A 73 27.40 16.59 -10.63
CA GLN A 73 25.98 16.40 -10.30
C GLN A 73 25.54 17.54 -9.35
N PRO A 74 24.37 18.15 -9.56
CA PRO A 74 23.29 17.76 -10.48
C PRO A 74 23.45 18.27 -11.93
N ILE A 75 23.02 17.45 -12.90
CA ILE A 75 22.98 17.78 -14.33
C ILE A 75 21.72 18.57 -14.66
N SER A 76 21.85 19.76 -15.25
CA SER A 76 20.70 20.45 -15.84
C SER A 76 20.37 19.83 -17.19
N LEU A 77 19.18 19.23 -17.31
CA LEU A 77 18.65 18.67 -18.54
C LEU A 77 17.55 19.57 -19.08
N THR A 78 17.62 19.92 -20.35
CA THR A 78 16.51 20.52 -21.10
C THR A 78 15.87 19.48 -22.02
N ILE A 79 14.57 19.63 -22.30
CA ILE A 79 13.80 18.64 -23.07
C ILE A 79 14.35 18.44 -24.49
N GLU A 80 14.98 19.45 -25.08
CA GLU A 80 15.57 19.38 -26.43
C GLU A 80 16.76 18.42 -26.51
N ASN A 81 17.41 18.16 -25.37
CA ASN A 81 18.56 17.27 -25.28
C ASN A 81 18.17 15.81 -25.01
N VAL A 82 16.87 15.52 -24.85
CA VAL A 82 16.36 14.16 -24.65
C VAL A 82 16.36 13.43 -25.99
N CYS A 83 17.02 12.27 -26.03
CA CYS A 83 17.12 11.45 -27.23
C CYS A 83 16.05 10.36 -27.26
N ASN A 84 15.93 9.59 -26.18
CA ASN A 84 15.04 8.43 -26.10
C ASN A 84 14.55 8.19 -24.67
N ILE A 85 13.44 7.46 -24.56
CA ILE A 85 12.84 7.05 -23.29
C ILE A 85 12.54 5.55 -23.35
N TYR A 86 12.88 4.84 -22.28
CA TYR A 86 12.68 3.40 -22.17
C TYR A 86 11.89 3.07 -20.90
N ALA A 87 10.80 2.32 -21.06
CA ALA A 87 10.15 1.61 -19.97
C ALA A 87 11.03 0.42 -19.54
N PHE A 88 10.88 -0.03 -18.29
CA PHE A 88 11.65 -1.19 -17.82
C PHE A 88 11.25 -2.49 -18.50
N ASP A 89 9.96 -2.68 -18.75
CA ASP A 89 9.41 -3.88 -19.40
C ASP A 89 8.20 -3.51 -20.28
N GLU A 90 7.60 -4.52 -20.92
CA GLU A 90 6.44 -4.35 -21.81
C GLU A 90 5.17 -3.89 -21.08
N GLU A 91 4.98 -4.31 -19.82
CA GLU A 91 3.83 -3.89 -19.02
C GLU A 91 3.93 -2.41 -18.68
N ALA A 92 5.12 -1.97 -18.25
CA ALA A 92 5.42 -0.57 -18.01
C ALA A 92 5.22 0.28 -19.25
N LYS A 93 5.68 -0.20 -20.41
CA LYS A 93 5.45 0.49 -21.68
C LYS A 93 3.97 0.67 -21.97
N LYS A 94 3.17 -0.39 -21.81
CA LYS A 94 1.74 -0.36 -22.06
C LYS A 94 1.03 0.66 -21.14
N GLU A 95 1.28 0.59 -19.84
CA GLU A 95 0.66 1.49 -18.85
C GLU A 95 1.07 2.95 -19.05
N MET A 96 2.36 3.20 -19.29
CA MET A 96 2.85 4.56 -19.54
C MET A 96 2.28 5.14 -20.84
N SER A 97 2.20 4.35 -21.92
CA SER A 97 1.70 4.80 -23.22
C SER A 97 0.23 5.26 -23.18
N ILE A 98 -0.56 4.78 -22.22
CA ILE A 98 -1.94 5.25 -22.01
C ILE A 98 -1.95 6.66 -21.41
N SER A 99 -0.99 6.97 -20.55
CA SER A 99 -0.94 8.21 -19.77
C SER A 99 -0.08 9.32 -20.37
N PHE A 100 0.86 8.97 -21.25
CA PHE A 100 1.77 9.92 -21.88
C PHE A 100 1.14 10.54 -23.13
N ASP A 101 1.66 11.70 -23.52
CA ASP A 101 1.30 12.32 -24.79
C ASP A 101 1.60 11.33 -25.93
N PRO A 102 0.66 11.08 -26.86
CA PRO A 102 0.84 10.09 -27.93
C PRO A 102 2.04 10.32 -28.85
N ARG A 103 2.60 11.54 -28.86
CA ARG A 103 3.81 11.88 -29.63
C ARG A 103 5.08 11.32 -29.00
N ILE A 104 5.04 10.97 -27.72
CA ILE A 104 6.18 10.42 -26.99
C ILE A 104 6.37 8.95 -27.39
N GLN A 105 7.51 8.66 -28.01
CA GLN A 105 7.87 7.29 -28.35
C GLN A 105 8.55 6.61 -27.16
N LEU A 106 7.88 5.58 -26.64
CA LEU A 106 8.38 4.80 -25.51
C LEU A 106 8.88 3.43 -25.99
N HIS A 107 10.15 3.15 -25.71
CA HIS A 107 10.79 1.87 -26.02
C HIS A 107 10.81 0.97 -24.79
N VAL A 108 11.16 -0.31 -24.96
CA VAL A 108 11.42 -1.21 -23.83
C VAL A 108 12.92 -1.32 -23.62
N SER A 109 13.34 -1.28 -22.36
CA SER A 109 14.72 -1.46 -21.96
C SER A 109 15.22 -2.87 -22.35
N PRO A 110 16.47 -3.01 -22.81
CA PRO A 110 17.07 -4.33 -23.01
C PRO A 110 17.33 -5.09 -21.69
N TRP A 111 17.03 -4.49 -20.53
CA TRP A 111 17.27 -5.05 -19.20
C TRP A 111 16.00 -5.47 -18.45
N ALA A 112 14.88 -5.72 -19.12
CA ALA A 112 13.61 -6.11 -18.48
C ALA A 112 13.78 -7.22 -17.42
N ASP A 113 14.46 -8.31 -17.77
CA ASP A 113 14.72 -9.42 -16.82
C ASP A 113 15.60 -9.00 -15.64
N LYS A 114 16.52 -8.04 -15.83
CA LYS A 114 17.38 -7.54 -14.76
C LYS A 114 16.60 -6.63 -13.80
N PHE A 115 15.69 -5.81 -14.32
CA PHE A 115 14.78 -5.01 -13.49
C PHE A 115 13.85 -5.89 -12.67
N LEU A 116 13.32 -6.99 -13.24
CA LEU A 116 12.54 -7.96 -12.49
C LEU A 116 13.34 -8.57 -11.32
N LYS A 117 14.59 -8.99 -11.57
CA LYS A 117 15.47 -9.50 -10.51
C LYS A 117 15.81 -8.44 -9.46
N LEU A 118 16.01 -7.19 -9.87
CA LEU A 118 16.25 -6.06 -8.97
C LEU A 118 15.04 -5.79 -8.07
N GLN A 119 13.83 -5.81 -8.64
CA GLN A 119 12.57 -5.66 -7.91
C GLN A 119 12.41 -6.77 -6.86
N GLN A 120 12.65 -8.03 -7.23
CA GLN A 120 12.62 -9.16 -6.30
C GLN A 120 13.63 -8.98 -5.16
N LYS A 121 14.87 -8.58 -5.47
CA LYS A 121 15.90 -8.29 -4.47
C LYS A 121 15.46 -7.17 -3.51
N ASN A 122 14.88 -6.09 -4.05
CA ASN A 122 14.39 -4.97 -3.26
C ASN A 122 13.23 -5.37 -2.35
N SER A 123 12.31 -6.22 -2.82
CA SER A 123 11.23 -6.78 -2.02
C SER A 123 11.75 -7.61 -0.84
N ILE A 124 12.78 -8.43 -1.03
CA ILE A 124 13.42 -9.18 0.08
C ILE A 124 14.02 -8.22 1.12
N ILE A 125 14.66 -7.13 0.68
CA ILE A 125 15.19 -6.09 1.57
C ILE A 125 14.05 -5.42 2.35
N GLN A 126 12.91 -5.14 1.71
CA GLN A 126 11.72 -4.58 2.38
C GLN A 126 11.13 -5.54 3.40
N SER A 127 11.03 -6.83 3.07
CA SER A 127 10.62 -7.88 4.00
C SER A 127 11.54 -7.94 5.22
N THR A 128 12.84 -7.89 5.00
CA THR A 128 13.84 -7.88 6.10
C THR A 128 13.73 -6.61 6.94
N ARG A 129 13.46 -5.45 6.34
CA ARG A 129 13.21 -4.19 7.07
C ARG A 129 11.93 -4.25 7.92
N GLY A 130 10.92 -5.01 7.48
CA GLY A 130 9.70 -5.26 8.26
C GLY A 130 9.97 -5.85 9.64
N VAL A 131 11.04 -6.65 9.80
CA VAL A 131 11.48 -7.17 11.10
C VAL A 131 11.78 -6.06 12.10
N LYS A 132 12.49 -5.01 11.69
CA LYS A 132 12.83 -3.89 12.59
C LYS A 132 11.59 -3.12 13.02
N ASN A 133 10.63 -2.98 12.12
CA ASN A 133 9.34 -2.36 12.41
C ASN A 133 8.60 -3.17 13.46
N THR A 134 8.40 -4.48 13.24
CA THR A 134 7.69 -5.33 14.20
C THR A 134 8.44 -5.43 15.53
N TRP A 135 9.77 -5.41 15.54
CA TRP A 135 10.58 -5.34 16.77
C TRP A 135 10.23 -4.13 17.63
N THR A 136 10.16 -2.96 17.00
CA THR A 136 9.82 -1.69 17.66
C THR A 136 8.36 -1.68 18.13
N ILE A 137 7.44 -2.14 17.29
CA ILE A 137 6.00 -2.17 17.58
C ILE A 137 5.69 -3.06 18.78
N PHE A 138 6.31 -4.24 18.86
CA PHE A 138 6.14 -5.19 19.96
C PHE A 138 7.04 -4.89 21.16
N GLY A 139 8.03 -4.00 21.02
CA GLY A 139 8.99 -3.66 22.07
C GLY A 139 9.77 -4.89 22.54
N LEU A 140 10.45 -5.55 21.62
CA LEU A 140 11.27 -6.75 21.88
C LEU A 140 12.73 -6.36 22.18
N PRO A 141 13.46 -7.15 22.99
CA PRO A 141 14.85 -6.87 23.31
C PRO A 141 15.77 -7.10 22.10
N GLU A 142 16.81 -6.26 21.94
CA GLU A 142 17.78 -6.41 20.85
C GLU A 142 18.57 -7.74 20.93
N SER A 143 18.83 -8.24 22.14
CA SER A 143 19.52 -9.51 22.34
C SER A 143 18.82 -10.72 21.70
N ASP A 144 17.50 -10.65 21.51
CA ASP A 144 16.74 -11.72 20.88
C ASP A 144 16.79 -11.64 19.35
N LEU A 145 17.06 -10.46 18.78
CA LEU A 145 17.13 -10.26 17.34
C LEU A 145 18.28 -11.09 16.75
N SER A 146 19.47 -10.94 17.33
CA SER A 146 20.66 -11.70 16.90
C SER A 146 20.48 -13.21 17.06
N LYS A 147 19.74 -13.66 18.08
CA LYS A 147 19.42 -15.09 18.24
C LYS A 147 18.45 -15.58 17.15
N CYS A 148 17.47 -14.76 16.77
CA CYS A 148 16.55 -15.08 15.68
C CYS A 148 17.30 -15.18 14.34
N GLU A 149 18.26 -14.29 14.07
CA GLU A 149 19.08 -14.31 12.85
C GLU A 149 19.98 -15.56 12.75
N VAL A 150 20.38 -16.13 13.89
CA VAL A 150 21.12 -17.41 13.92
C VAL A 150 20.21 -18.60 13.60
N ILE A 151 18.95 -18.57 14.04
CA ILE A 151 17.98 -19.66 13.83
C ILE A 151 17.36 -19.58 12.41
N ILE A 152 17.05 -18.37 11.95
CA ILE A 152 16.46 -18.06 10.66
C ILE A 152 17.48 -17.22 9.89
N THR A 153 18.40 -17.93 9.24
CA THR A 153 19.52 -17.30 8.52
C THR A 153 19.03 -16.55 7.27
N PRO A 154 19.82 -15.62 6.73
CA PRO A 154 19.52 -14.97 5.46
C PRO A 154 19.25 -15.96 4.32
N ASP A 155 19.96 -17.10 4.29
CA ASP A 155 19.76 -18.14 3.26
C ASP A 155 18.37 -18.78 3.34
N VAL A 156 17.84 -19.00 4.55
CA VAL A 156 16.47 -19.50 4.75
C VAL A 156 15.44 -18.54 4.15
N VAL A 157 15.64 -17.23 4.40
CA VAL A 157 14.76 -16.19 3.88
C VAL A 157 14.88 -16.11 2.37
N GLN A 158 16.10 -16.08 1.82
CA GLN A 158 16.35 -16.04 0.38
C GLN A 158 15.73 -17.24 -0.33
N GLU A 159 15.87 -18.45 0.22
CA GLU A 159 15.26 -19.66 -0.35
C GLU A 159 13.74 -19.57 -0.38
N ALA A 160 13.11 -19.12 0.72
CA ALA A 160 11.66 -18.91 0.75
C ALA A 160 11.20 -17.92 -0.34
N PHE A 161 11.91 -16.80 -0.53
CA PHE A 161 11.55 -15.85 -1.59
C PHE A 161 11.86 -16.37 -3.00
N ARG A 162 12.96 -17.12 -3.19
CA ARG A 162 13.29 -17.74 -4.48
C ARG A 162 12.14 -18.62 -4.94
N GLU A 163 11.67 -19.50 -4.06
CA GLU A 163 10.55 -20.38 -4.37
C GLU A 163 9.24 -19.60 -4.58
N LEU A 164 9.03 -18.49 -3.86
CA LEU A 164 7.83 -17.67 -4.02
C LEU A 164 7.76 -17.07 -5.43
N TYR A 165 8.87 -16.52 -5.90
CA TYR A 165 8.97 -15.92 -7.23
C TYR A 165 9.05 -16.96 -8.34
N ALA A 166 9.59 -18.15 -8.07
CA ALA A 166 9.58 -19.27 -9.02
C ALA A 166 8.23 -20.02 -9.07
N HIS A 167 7.26 -19.64 -8.22
CA HIS A 167 6.00 -20.37 -8.03
C HIS A 167 6.20 -21.86 -7.66
N GLU A 168 7.29 -22.13 -6.95
CA GLU A 168 7.66 -23.45 -6.45
C GLU A 168 7.12 -23.66 -5.02
N ARG A 169 6.97 -24.94 -4.66
CA ARG A 169 6.62 -25.39 -3.32
C ARG A 169 7.84 -26.04 -2.66
N PRO A 170 8.01 -25.90 -1.33
CA PRO A 170 9.15 -26.47 -0.60
C PRO A 170 9.37 -27.97 -0.83
N VAL A 171 10.57 -28.33 -1.31
CA VAL A 171 10.98 -29.72 -1.57
C VAL A 171 12.44 -29.98 -1.18
N GLY A 172 12.72 -31.19 -0.69
CA GLY A 172 14.08 -31.62 -0.34
C GLY A 172 14.54 -31.22 1.07
N GLU A 173 15.86 -31.17 1.26
CA GLU A 173 16.51 -30.90 2.55
C GLU A 173 16.56 -29.39 2.86
N GLN A 174 15.40 -28.77 2.95
CA GLN A 174 15.29 -27.36 3.31
C GLN A 174 15.01 -27.17 4.81
N SER A 175 15.26 -25.96 5.29
CA SER A 175 14.94 -25.58 6.67
C SER A 175 13.44 -25.69 6.94
N ILE A 176 13.07 -26.17 8.14
CA ILE A 176 11.68 -26.18 8.60
C ILE A 176 11.04 -24.77 8.57
N TRP A 177 11.86 -23.73 8.71
CA TRP A 177 11.44 -22.34 8.61
C TRP A 177 11.06 -21.92 7.18
N THR A 178 11.70 -22.49 6.15
CA THR A 178 11.32 -22.31 4.74
C THR A 178 9.93 -22.91 4.50
N TYR A 179 9.72 -24.14 4.98
CA TYR A 179 8.40 -24.80 4.95
C TYR A 179 7.33 -23.96 5.66
N LEU A 180 7.63 -23.35 6.81
CA LEU A 180 6.68 -22.51 7.55
C LEU A 180 6.37 -21.19 6.83
N LEU A 181 7.39 -20.51 6.29
CA LEU A 181 7.21 -19.24 5.57
C LEU A 181 6.37 -19.41 4.30
N ARG A 182 6.58 -20.53 3.60
CA ARG A 182 5.85 -20.88 2.36
C ARG A 182 4.53 -21.62 2.59
N TYR A 183 4.21 -21.94 3.83
CA TYR A 183 2.94 -22.58 4.15
C TYR A 183 1.77 -21.64 3.90
N GLU A 184 0.86 -22.09 3.05
CA GLU A 184 -0.43 -21.49 2.79
C GLU A 184 -1.51 -22.49 3.18
N ARG A 185 -2.42 -22.10 4.07
CA ARG A 185 -3.47 -23.02 4.51
C ARG A 185 -4.39 -23.35 3.34
N HIS A 186 -4.31 -24.59 2.87
CA HIS A 186 -5.18 -25.16 1.85
C HIS A 186 -6.15 -26.23 2.41
N SER A 187 -5.91 -26.72 3.63
CA SER A 187 -6.73 -27.77 4.26
C SER A 187 -7.92 -27.21 5.03
N TYR A 188 -9.00 -28.00 5.14
CA TYR A 188 -10.26 -27.60 5.80
C TYR A 188 -10.21 -27.67 7.35
N TYR A 189 -9.06 -27.35 7.94
CA TYR A 189 -8.91 -27.38 9.40
C TYR A 189 -9.85 -26.40 10.11
N PRO A 190 -10.23 -26.69 11.37
CA PRO A 190 -11.09 -25.80 12.15
C PRO A 190 -10.54 -24.38 12.24
N LYS A 191 -11.44 -23.38 12.26
CA LYS A 191 -11.05 -21.98 12.45
C LYS A 191 -10.52 -21.74 13.88
N GLY A 192 -9.68 -20.71 14.03
CA GLY A 192 -9.12 -20.30 15.32
C GLY A 192 -7.91 -21.13 15.76
N MET A 193 -7.67 -21.17 17.08
CA MET A 193 -6.45 -21.75 17.68
C MET A 193 -6.20 -23.21 17.29
N ILE A 194 -7.25 -24.04 17.23
CA ILE A 194 -7.12 -25.44 16.79
C ILE A 194 -6.52 -25.51 15.38
N GLY A 195 -6.99 -24.67 14.46
CA GLY A 195 -6.48 -24.63 13.09
C GLY A 195 -5.00 -24.31 13.02
N PHE A 196 -4.51 -23.34 13.81
CA PHE A 196 -3.08 -22.98 13.81
C PHE A 196 -2.20 -24.12 14.36
N PHE A 197 -2.71 -24.92 15.29
CA PHE A 197 -2.01 -26.13 15.75
C PHE A 197 -2.07 -27.26 14.72
N CYS A 198 -3.17 -27.40 13.97
CA CYS A 198 -3.24 -28.35 12.85
C CYS A 198 -2.26 -27.97 11.73
N ASP A 199 -2.19 -26.68 11.39
CA ASP A 199 -1.23 -26.17 10.42
C ASP A 199 0.22 -26.42 10.87
N PHE A 200 0.54 -26.22 12.15
CA PHE A 200 1.87 -26.54 12.68
C PHE A 200 2.23 -28.02 12.48
N ILE A 201 1.29 -28.94 12.74
CA ILE A 201 1.49 -30.37 12.47
C ILE A 201 1.74 -30.59 10.99
N HIS A 202 0.94 -29.95 10.14
CA HIS A 202 1.06 -30.05 8.68
C HIS A 202 2.43 -29.57 8.19
N VAL A 203 2.89 -28.40 8.63
CA VAL A 203 4.21 -27.86 8.31
C VAL A 203 5.31 -28.84 8.73
N PHE A 204 5.22 -29.39 9.95
CA PHE A 204 6.19 -30.36 10.43
C PHE A 204 6.18 -31.65 9.59
N CYS A 205 5.00 -32.11 9.16
CA CYS A 205 4.85 -33.28 8.28
C CYS A 205 5.42 -33.00 6.87
N ASN A 206 5.19 -31.81 6.30
CA ASN A 206 5.77 -31.40 5.02
C ASN A 206 7.29 -31.43 5.09
N TYR A 207 7.87 -30.81 6.12
CA TYR A 207 9.31 -30.84 6.39
C TYR A 207 9.82 -32.28 6.54
N SER A 208 9.15 -33.11 7.36
CA SER A 208 9.56 -34.50 7.61
C SER A 208 9.51 -35.38 6.35
N LYS A 209 8.59 -35.07 5.42
CA LYS A 209 8.45 -35.76 4.13
C LYS A 209 9.23 -35.10 3.00
N LYS A 210 9.84 -33.93 3.25
CA LYS A 210 10.63 -33.16 2.28
C LYS A 210 9.82 -32.76 1.04
N GLN A 211 8.52 -32.56 1.21
CA GLN A 211 7.59 -32.17 0.15
C GLN A 211 6.30 -31.59 0.74
N GLU A 212 5.59 -30.78 -0.03
CA GLU A 212 4.23 -30.36 0.33
C GLU A 212 3.25 -31.54 0.24
N LEU A 213 2.57 -31.82 1.34
CA LEU A 213 1.56 -32.88 1.42
C LEU A 213 0.16 -32.30 1.23
N SER A 214 -0.66 -32.98 0.43
CA SER A 214 -2.05 -32.60 0.18
C SER A 214 -3.02 -33.20 1.21
N GLY A 215 -4.19 -32.58 1.33
CA GLY A 215 -5.27 -33.02 2.23
C GLY A 215 -5.07 -32.65 3.70
N GLU A 216 -5.86 -33.25 4.57
CA GLU A 216 -5.91 -32.98 6.01
C GLU A 216 -4.86 -33.81 6.78
N VAL A 217 -3.59 -33.56 6.50
CA VAL A 217 -2.45 -34.31 7.08
C VAL A 217 -2.51 -34.38 8.61
N ALA A 218 -2.93 -33.31 9.29
CA ALA A 218 -3.05 -33.31 10.74
C ALA A 218 -4.02 -34.39 11.26
N GLU A 219 -5.08 -34.72 10.50
CA GLU A 219 -6.07 -35.75 10.86
C GLU A 219 -5.48 -37.16 10.90
N THR A 220 -4.36 -37.37 10.21
CA THR A 220 -3.63 -38.64 10.23
C THR A 220 -2.79 -38.83 11.50
N THR A 221 -2.70 -37.80 12.35
CA THR A 221 -1.91 -37.82 13.59
C THR A 221 -2.77 -38.04 14.83
N GLU A 222 -2.18 -38.65 15.86
CA GLU A 222 -2.84 -38.88 17.16
C GLU A 222 -3.22 -37.60 17.92
N LEU A 223 -2.68 -36.45 17.51
CA LEU A 223 -2.93 -35.15 18.12
C LEU A 223 -4.28 -34.55 17.71
N TYR A 224 -4.75 -34.82 16.50
CA TYR A 224 -5.96 -34.20 15.98
C TYR A 224 -7.21 -34.55 16.79
N SER A 225 -7.39 -35.84 17.10
CA SER A 225 -8.51 -36.30 17.93
C SER A 225 -8.49 -35.68 19.33
N GLN A 226 -7.30 -35.49 19.91
CA GLN A 226 -7.10 -34.84 21.20
C GLN A 226 -7.43 -33.33 21.15
N PHE A 227 -7.08 -32.64 20.06
CA PHE A 227 -7.48 -31.26 19.85
C PHE A 227 -8.99 -31.10 19.72
N MET A 228 -9.66 -31.98 18.96
CA MET A 228 -11.12 -31.94 18.80
C MET A 228 -11.86 -32.24 20.12
N ALA A 229 -11.26 -33.03 21.01
CA ALA A 229 -11.82 -33.30 22.34
C ALA A 229 -11.68 -32.12 23.32
N CYS A 230 -10.91 -31.09 22.98
CA CYS A 230 -10.68 -29.93 23.85
C CYS A 230 -11.89 -28.98 23.88
N LYS A 231 -12.57 -28.90 25.03
CA LYS A 231 -13.80 -28.08 25.19
C LYS A 231 -13.56 -26.56 25.07
N LYS A 232 -12.36 -26.07 25.40
CA LYS A 232 -11.99 -24.64 25.36
C LYS A 232 -10.57 -24.49 24.83
N PRO A 233 -10.35 -24.66 23.51
CA PRO A 233 -9.03 -24.73 22.92
C PRO A 233 -8.31 -23.38 22.99
N GLN A 234 -7.58 -23.17 24.08
CA GLN A 234 -6.65 -22.06 24.26
C GLN A 234 -5.24 -22.53 23.94
N PHE A 235 -4.37 -21.60 23.57
CA PHE A 235 -3.00 -21.90 23.14
C PHE A 235 -2.27 -22.82 24.14
N ILE A 236 -2.24 -22.47 25.43
CA ILE A 236 -1.58 -23.27 26.46
C ILE A 236 -2.19 -24.67 26.63
N GLN A 237 -3.49 -24.83 26.42
CA GLN A 237 -4.14 -26.14 26.53
C GLN A 237 -3.75 -27.05 25.36
N LEU A 238 -3.70 -26.49 24.14
CA LEU A 238 -3.27 -27.21 22.94
C LEU A 238 -1.77 -27.52 22.99
N LEU A 239 -0.95 -26.59 23.49
CA LEU A 239 0.48 -26.80 23.70
C LEU A 239 0.76 -27.99 24.62
N LYS A 240 0.05 -28.11 25.75
CA LYS A 240 0.20 -29.25 26.67
C LYS A 240 -0.06 -30.61 26.01
N ILE A 241 -1.01 -30.65 25.08
CA ILE A 241 -1.29 -31.86 24.29
C ILE A 241 -0.09 -32.17 23.40
N VAL A 242 0.45 -31.17 22.70
CA VAL A 242 1.64 -31.36 21.85
C VAL A 242 2.88 -31.76 22.67
N GLU A 243 3.12 -31.12 23.81
CA GLU A 243 4.26 -31.40 24.72
C GLU A 243 4.29 -32.86 25.19
N SER A 244 3.13 -33.50 25.29
CA SER A 244 3.03 -34.92 25.66
C SER A 244 3.36 -35.89 24.51
N SER A 245 3.52 -35.39 23.29
CA SER A 245 3.76 -36.19 22.08
C SER A 245 5.23 -36.19 21.66
N LYS A 246 5.59 -37.19 20.83
CA LYS A 246 6.93 -37.25 20.21
C LYS A 246 7.19 -36.07 19.26
N LEU A 247 6.13 -35.52 18.66
CA LEU A 247 6.22 -34.45 17.68
C LEU A 247 6.86 -33.19 18.27
N TYR A 248 6.58 -32.87 19.55
CA TYR A 248 7.19 -31.74 20.23
C TYR A 248 8.72 -31.76 20.14
N ARG A 249 9.34 -32.86 20.62
CA ARG A 249 10.80 -33.01 20.64
C ARG A 249 11.40 -33.05 19.24
N MET A 250 10.75 -33.75 18.29
CA MET A 250 11.24 -33.82 16.92
C MET A 250 11.21 -32.44 16.23
N SER A 251 10.15 -31.67 16.47
CA SER A 251 10.03 -30.32 15.93
C SER A 251 11.05 -29.35 16.54
N GLU A 252 11.34 -29.49 17.84
CA GLU A 252 12.33 -28.66 18.53
C GLU A 252 13.76 -28.98 18.09
N GLN A 253 14.09 -30.26 17.87
CA GLN A 253 15.37 -30.67 17.31
C GLN A 253 15.58 -30.13 15.89
N ALA A 254 14.53 -30.12 15.06
CA ALA A 254 14.59 -29.63 13.70
C ALA A 254 14.71 -28.10 13.62
N SER A 255 14.05 -27.37 14.51
CA SER A 255 13.98 -25.90 14.44
C SER A 255 15.00 -25.19 15.32
N GLY A 256 15.60 -25.87 16.30
CA GLY A 256 16.52 -25.28 17.28
C GLY A 256 15.83 -24.46 18.39
N CYS A 257 14.51 -24.53 18.53
CA CYS A 257 13.72 -23.85 19.58
C CYS A 257 12.38 -24.57 19.79
N ARG A 258 11.49 -24.08 20.66
CA ARG A 258 10.17 -24.69 20.87
C ARG A 258 9.24 -24.40 19.67
N PHE A 259 9.41 -25.12 18.56
CA PHE A 259 8.66 -24.92 17.31
C PHE A 259 7.14 -24.97 17.51
N ALA A 260 6.68 -25.86 18.38
CA ALA A 260 5.27 -25.99 18.80
C ALA A 260 4.67 -24.72 19.44
N ILE A 261 5.51 -23.74 19.78
CA ILE A 261 5.10 -22.40 20.24
C ILE A 261 5.27 -21.39 19.10
N ALA A 262 6.46 -21.33 18.51
CA ALA A 262 6.79 -20.34 17.49
C ALA A 262 5.86 -20.42 16.26
N ALA A 263 5.62 -21.62 15.73
CA ALA A 263 4.87 -21.79 14.50
C ALA A 263 3.36 -21.48 14.66
N PRO A 264 2.62 -22.04 15.64
CA PRO A 264 1.22 -21.66 15.83
C PRO A 264 1.05 -20.17 16.17
N LEU A 265 1.98 -19.58 16.92
CA LEU A 265 1.94 -18.16 17.26
C LEU A 265 2.17 -17.28 16.04
N PHE A 266 3.15 -17.61 15.20
CA PHE A 266 3.38 -16.94 13.93
C PHE A 266 2.15 -17.02 13.02
N LEU A 267 1.58 -18.22 12.83
CA LEU A 267 0.41 -18.42 11.97
C LEU A 267 -0.81 -17.66 12.49
N TYR A 268 -1.00 -17.63 13.81
CA TYR A 268 -2.01 -16.81 14.46
C TYR A 268 -1.83 -15.32 14.13
N LEU A 269 -0.62 -14.78 14.37
CA LEU A 269 -0.35 -13.37 14.14
C LEU A 269 -0.41 -13.01 12.64
N LYS A 270 0.06 -13.89 11.76
CA LYS A 270 -0.06 -13.74 10.30
C LYS A 270 -1.54 -13.66 9.88
N SER A 271 -2.42 -14.44 10.51
CA SER A 271 -3.86 -14.37 10.28
C SER A 271 -4.50 -13.10 10.86
N GLU A 272 -4.07 -12.63 12.03
CA GLU A 272 -4.58 -11.40 12.64
C GLU A 272 -4.21 -10.15 11.82
N PHE A 273 -3.03 -10.17 11.21
CA PHE A 273 -2.50 -9.06 10.40
C PHE A 273 -2.47 -9.37 8.90
N ALA A 274 -3.39 -10.20 8.40
CA ALA A 274 -3.40 -10.61 6.99
C ALA A 274 -3.51 -9.43 6.01
N GLY A 275 -4.20 -8.35 6.41
CA GLY A 275 -4.30 -7.09 5.65
C GLY A 275 -3.16 -6.09 5.92
N GLY A 276 -2.12 -6.49 6.64
CA GLY A 276 -1.10 -5.58 7.16
C GLY A 276 -1.44 -5.02 8.54
N MET A 277 -0.46 -4.34 9.16
CA MET A 277 -0.64 -3.64 10.43
C MET A 277 -1.23 -2.26 10.17
N VAL A 278 -2.55 -2.21 9.94
CA VAL A 278 -3.30 -0.95 9.77
C VAL A 278 -3.46 -0.21 11.11
N HIS A 279 -3.48 -0.95 12.22
CA HIS A 279 -3.62 -0.40 13.55
C HIS A 279 -2.61 -1.03 14.50
N LYS A 280 -2.21 -0.25 15.50
CA LYS A 280 -1.31 -0.72 16.54
C LYS A 280 -1.89 -1.96 17.25
N PRO A 281 -1.12 -3.06 17.37
CA PRO A 281 -1.53 -4.22 18.14
C PRO A 281 -1.93 -3.81 19.56
N SER A 282 -3.07 -4.32 20.02
CA SER A 282 -3.55 -4.01 21.37
C SER A 282 -2.52 -4.46 22.43
N ALA A 283 -2.40 -3.71 23.52
CA ALA A 283 -1.52 -4.09 24.63
C ALA A 283 -1.84 -5.49 25.19
N LYS A 284 -3.11 -5.92 25.12
CA LYS A 284 -3.55 -7.27 25.49
C LYS A 284 -2.95 -8.34 24.59
N LEU A 285 -2.95 -8.11 23.27
CA LEU A 285 -2.37 -9.05 22.30
C LEU A 285 -0.85 -9.15 22.47
N ILE A 286 -0.16 -8.02 22.60
CA ILE A 286 1.30 -8.00 22.82
C ILE A 286 1.65 -8.76 24.11
N LYS A 287 0.94 -8.47 25.20
CA LYS A 287 1.15 -9.15 26.49
C LYS A 287 0.88 -10.65 26.37
N TYR A 288 -0.23 -11.04 25.75
CA TYR A 288 -0.59 -12.44 25.52
C TYR A 288 0.49 -13.19 24.72
N ALA A 289 0.97 -12.61 23.61
CA ALA A 289 2.00 -13.22 22.79
C ALA A 289 3.31 -13.41 23.57
N LYS A 290 3.74 -12.39 24.33
CA LYS A 290 4.96 -12.45 25.14
C LYS A 290 4.86 -13.47 26.28
N GLU A 291 3.73 -13.51 26.98
CA GLU A 291 3.51 -14.43 28.11
C GLU A 291 3.52 -15.90 27.67
N ILE A 292 2.96 -16.19 26.49
CA ILE A 292 2.91 -17.55 25.95
C ILE A 292 4.22 -17.95 25.28
N GLY A 293 4.80 -17.02 24.52
CA GLY A 293 5.91 -17.32 23.64
C GLY A 293 7.27 -17.32 24.33
N GLY A 294 7.50 -16.45 25.32
CA GLY A 294 8.86 -16.18 25.79
C GLY A 294 9.76 -15.78 24.60
N PHE A 295 10.90 -16.45 24.43
CA PHE A 295 11.79 -16.22 23.28
C PHE A 295 11.13 -16.59 21.93
N GLU A 296 10.28 -17.61 21.88
CA GLU A 296 9.58 -18.01 20.67
C GLU A 296 8.54 -16.99 20.22
N CYS A 297 8.14 -16.04 21.11
CA CYS A 297 7.43 -14.85 20.68
C CYS A 297 8.30 -14.00 19.76
N SER A 298 9.58 -13.81 20.10
CA SER A 298 10.53 -13.04 19.27
C SER A 298 10.70 -13.68 17.89
N ILE A 299 10.80 -15.02 17.83
CA ILE A 299 10.84 -15.77 16.56
C ILE A 299 9.56 -15.57 15.74
N ALA A 300 8.39 -15.70 16.38
CA ALA A 300 7.11 -15.51 15.67
C ALA A 300 6.97 -14.09 15.11
N ILE A 301 7.43 -13.08 15.85
CA ILE A 301 7.42 -11.67 15.43
C ILE A 301 8.47 -11.38 14.35
N TYR A 302 9.61 -12.07 14.39
CA TYR A 302 10.62 -12.03 13.33
C TYR A 302 10.02 -12.52 12.00
N LEU A 303 9.41 -13.71 12.00
CA LEU A 303 8.75 -14.28 10.83
C LEU A 303 7.57 -13.42 10.34
N LEU A 304 6.82 -12.82 11.27
CA LEU A 304 5.76 -11.87 10.93
C LEU A 304 6.31 -10.63 10.22
N GLY A 305 7.44 -10.09 10.69
CA GLY A 305 8.12 -8.96 10.05
C GLY A 305 8.56 -9.28 8.63
N ILE A 306 9.15 -10.46 8.40
CA ILE A 306 9.50 -10.95 7.05
C ILE A 306 8.27 -11.04 6.15
N SER A 307 7.17 -11.62 6.67
CA SER A 307 5.96 -11.89 5.89
C SER A 307 5.19 -10.62 5.52
N LEU A 308 5.20 -9.61 6.41
CA LEU A 308 4.49 -8.36 6.19
C LEU A 308 5.32 -7.35 5.41
N GLY A 309 6.63 -7.31 5.65
CA GLY A 309 7.50 -6.28 5.10
C GLY A 309 7.25 -4.89 5.67
N TYR A 310 8.07 -3.95 5.20
CA TYR A 310 8.05 -2.57 5.68
C TYR A 310 6.80 -1.82 5.18
N ASP A 311 6.38 -2.06 3.94
CA ASP A 311 5.17 -1.52 3.30
C ASP A 311 3.89 -1.77 4.11
N LYS A 312 3.76 -2.93 4.77
CA LYS A 312 2.58 -3.25 5.59
C LYS A 312 2.75 -2.96 7.08
N THR A 313 3.87 -2.36 7.48
CA THR A 313 4.16 -2.11 8.91
C THR A 313 4.60 -0.67 9.21
N TYR A 314 4.93 0.14 8.19
CA TYR A 314 5.52 1.46 8.39
C TYR A 314 4.63 2.40 9.21
N ASP A 315 3.31 2.37 9.00
CA ASP A 315 2.40 3.35 9.59
C ASP A 315 2.36 3.20 11.12
N VAL A 316 2.10 1.98 11.59
CA VAL A 316 2.13 1.63 13.02
C VAL A 316 3.54 1.76 13.61
N PHE A 317 4.58 1.51 12.80
CA PHE A 317 5.95 1.75 13.22
C PHE A 317 6.19 3.24 13.48
N TYR A 318 5.76 4.15 12.61
CA TYR A 318 5.97 5.59 12.76
C TYR A 318 5.29 6.14 14.03
N GLU A 319 4.07 5.68 14.32
CA GLU A 319 3.39 5.99 15.58
C GLU A 319 4.19 5.48 16.79
N SER A 320 4.74 4.26 16.70
CA SER A 320 5.47 3.61 17.80
C SER A 320 6.87 4.20 18.00
N ALA A 321 7.54 4.61 16.93
CA ALA A 321 8.85 5.26 16.92
C ALA A 321 8.78 6.73 17.35
N LYS A 322 7.59 7.34 17.38
CA LYS A 322 7.36 8.75 17.75
C LYS A 322 8.24 9.70 16.95
N LEU A 323 8.15 9.59 15.62
CA LEU A 323 8.92 10.41 14.69
C LEU A 323 8.83 11.91 15.03
N SER A 324 9.95 12.62 14.87
CA SER A 324 10.07 14.02 15.32
C SER A 324 9.04 14.94 14.70
N PHE A 325 8.75 14.77 13.40
CA PHE A 325 7.79 15.58 12.65
C PHE A 325 6.31 15.23 12.93
N PHE A 326 6.03 14.16 13.68
CA PHE A 326 4.68 13.88 14.21
C PHE A 326 4.42 14.55 15.55
N LYS A 327 5.46 15.06 16.21
CA LYS A 327 5.29 15.82 17.45
C LYS A 327 4.67 17.16 17.08
N LYS A 328 3.63 17.57 17.80
CA LYS A 328 3.18 18.97 17.78
C LYS A 328 4.36 19.82 18.17
N SER A 329 4.90 20.55 17.22
CA SER A 329 5.99 21.46 17.46
C SER A 329 5.43 22.73 18.11
N ASP A 330 6.03 23.14 19.22
CA ASP A 330 5.94 24.53 19.70
C ASP A 330 6.73 25.42 18.73
N ILE A 331 6.36 25.43 17.44
CA ILE A 331 6.85 26.46 16.52
C ILE A 331 6.29 27.75 17.08
N ARG A 332 7.15 28.51 17.76
CA ARG A 332 6.94 29.95 17.90
C ARG A 332 6.77 30.45 16.49
N GLU A 333 5.57 30.89 16.14
CA GLU A 333 5.34 31.60 14.89
C GLU A 333 6.47 32.62 14.76
N VAL A 334 7.27 32.47 13.71
CA VAL A 334 8.20 33.52 13.33
C VAL A 334 7.29 34.71 13.06
N SER A 335 7.35 35.70 13.95
CA SER A 335 6.59 36.93 13.79
C SER A 335 7.01 37.47 12.44
N ASN A 336 6.07 37.59 11.50
CA ASN A 336 6.28 38.34 10.26
C ASN A 336 6.39 39.83 10.62
N THR A 337 7.47 40.21 11.29
CA THR A 337 7.97 41.58 11.41
C THR A 337 9.24 41.69 10.56
N ILE A 338 9.10 41.39 9.27
CA ILE A 338 10.00 41.88 8.22
C ILE A 338 9.11 42.49 7.12
N TYR A 339 8.27 43.43 7.52
CA TYR A 339 7.64 44.41 6.62
C TYR A 339 7.44 45.67 7.45
N GLY A 340 8.53 46.43 7.60
CA GLY A 340 8.51 47.68 8.33
C GLY A 340 9.73 48.55 8.13
N ASP A 341 10.59 48.28 7.13
CA ASP A 341 11.80 49.10 6.89
C ASP A 341 12.39 48.92 5.47
N TRP A 342 11.55 48.80 4.43
CA TRP A 342 12.02 48.87 3.03
C TRP A 342 11.33 49.97 2.19
N GLU A 343 10.56 50.87 2.82
CA GLU A 343 10.18 52.15 2.19
C GLU A 343 11.28 53.20 2.37
N SER A 344 12.45 52.96 1.78
CA SER A 344 13.25 53.99 1.10
C SER A 344 14.51 53.32 0.56
N VAL A 345 14.53 52.97 -0.73
CA VAL A 345 15.61 53.33 -1.67
C VAL A 345 15.04 53.09 -3.06
N ASP A 346 14.93 54.17 -3.80
CA ASP A 346 14.59 54.35 -5.22
C ASP A 346 14.59 53.11 -6.13
N SER A 347 13.41 52.83 -6.68
CA SER A 347 13.23 52.02 -7.88
C SER A 347 13.71 52.78 -9.12
N HIS A 348 14.94 52.54 -9.56
CA HIS A 348 15.34 52.76 -10.96
C HIS A 348 15.42 51.41 -11.68
N PHE A 349 14.27 50.93 -12.15
CA PHE A 349 14.23 50.05 -13.32
C PHE A 349 13.60 50.87 -14.46
N ASN A 350 14.44 51.28 -15.42
CA ASN A 350 14.00 51.88 -16.66
C ASN A 350 13.39 50.78 -17.55
N GLU A 351 12.06 50.82 -17.75
CA GLU A 351 11.45 50.18 -18.91
C GLU A 351 11.69 51.05 -20.16
N PRO A 352 12.01 50.45 -21.33
CA PRO A 352 12.15 51.22 -22.55
C PRO A 352 10.79 51.70 -23.03
N SER A 353 10.75 53.00 -23.32
CA SER A 353 9.63 53.74 -23.89
C SER A 353 9.14 53.16 -25.22
N GLU A 354 7.83 52.92 -25.30
CA GLU A 354 7.06 53.23 -26.51
C GLU A 354 5.84 54.06 -26.12
N ASN A 355 5.81 55.28 -26.64
CA ASN A 355 4.68 56.19 -26.70
C ASN A 355 4.84 56.92 -28.04
N PRO A 356 3.82 57.57 -28.65
CA PRO A 356 2.53 57.93 -28.05
C PRO A 356 1.33 57.81 -29.01
N ARG A 357 0.11 58.09 -28.53
CA ARG A 357 -0.64 59.32 -28.90
C ARG A 357 -2.12 59.31 -28.45
N LEU A 358 -2.44 60.40 -27.73
CA LEU A 358 -3.67 61.22 -27.76
C LEU A 358 -5.00 60.54 -27.37
N GLU A 359 -5.93 61.13 -26.61
CA GLU A 359 -6.08 62.50 -26.10
C GLU A 359 -7.13 62.50 -24.96
N SER A 360 -7.02 63.52 -24.10
CA SER A 360 -7.96 64.14 -23.15
C SER A 360 -9.47 63.80 -23.27
N SER A 361 -10.29 63.80 -22.21
CA SER A 361 -10.66 65.04 -21.49
C SER A 361 -11.52 64.81 -20.23
N ASN A 362 -11.27 65.69 -19.27
CA ASN A 362 -11.90 66.01 -17.98
C ASN A 362 -13.44 66.07 -17.86
N ASN A 363 -13.94 65.84 -16.62
CA ASN A 363 -14.69 66.77 -15.72
C ASN A 363 -15.43 65.94 -14.63
N THR A 364 -15.09 65.95 -13.33
CA THR A 364 -15.54 66.86 -12.23
C THR A 364 -17.04 67.24 -12.33
N GLU A 365 -17.94 67.04 -11.34
CA GLU A 365 -17.93 67.38 -9.91
C GLU A 365 -19.10 66.72 -9.11
N ASN A 366 -18.83 66.44 -7.83
CA ASN A 366 -19.64 66.62 -6.60
C ASN A 366 -21.11 66.18 -6.45
N GLY A 367 -21.40 65.51 -5.31
CA GLY A 367 -22.74 65.54 -4.70
C GLY A 367 -23.12 64.48 -3.65
N ASN A 368 -22.50 64.51 -2.47
CA ASN A 368 -22.98 64.11 -1.12
C ASN A 368 -24.12 63.09 -0.87
N LYS A 369 -23.78 62.15 0.05
CA LYS A 369 -24.57 61.56 1.17
C LYS A 369 -25.77 60.66 0.86
N SER A 370 -25.62 59.37 1.16
CA SER A 370 -26.29 58.73 2.32
C SER A 370 -25.81 57.29 2.55
N GLN A 371 -25.83 56.96 3.83
CA GLN A 371 -25.45 55.74 4.52
C GLN A 371 -26.55 54.68 4.37
N GLU A 372 -26.21 53.43 4.02
CA GLU A 372 -26.78 52.21 4.63
C GLU A 372 -26.21 50.94 3.97
N ASP A 373 -25.58 50.11 4.82
CA ASP A 373 -25.17 48.74 4.53
C ASP A 373 -26.37 47.86 4.20
N CYS A 374 -26.35 47.18 3.05
CA CYS A 374 -27.11 45.96 2.81
C CYS A 374 -26.36 45.01 1.86
N LYS A 375 -26.09 43.81 2.38
CA LYS A 375 -25.75 42.60 1.66
C LYS A 375 -26.88 42.25 0.66
N ALA A 376 -26.53 41.91 -0.57
CA ALA A 376 -26.86 40.62 -1.24
C ALA A 376 -26.96 40.73 -2.78
N ILE A 377 -26.29 39.77 -3.45
CA ILE A 377 -26.67 39.08 -4.70
C ILE A 377 -26.72 39.88 -6.01
N VAL A 378 -25.92 39.43 -6.99
CA VAL A 378 -26.39 39.32 -8.39
C VAL A 378 -25.95 37.98 -8.96
N THR A 379 -26.93 37.13 -9.24
CA THR A 379 -26.85 36.05 -10.24
C THR A 379 -27.45 36.54 -11.55
N ALA A 380 -26.80 36.08 -12.63
CA ALA A 380 -27.32 35.76 -13.96
C ALA A 380 -27.65 36.91 -14.93
N SER A 381 -27.03 36.83 -16.11
CA SER A 381 -27.82 36.68 -17.33
C SER A 381 -27.17 35.65 -18.24
N THR A 382 -27.97 34.63 -18.56
CA THR A 382 -27.81 33.66 -19.64
C THR A 382 -28.24 34.28 -20.97
N ASP A 383 -27.77 33.68 -22.06
CA ASP A 383 -28.51 33.20 -23.25
C ASP A 383 -27.46 32.94 -24.37
N GLY A 384 -27.42 31.87 -25.15
CA GLY A 384 -28.27 30.69 -25.29
C GLY A 384 -28.06 30.06 -26.68
N ILE A 385 -27.54 28.82 -26.70
CA ILE A 385 -27.89 27.68 -27.62
C ILE A 385 -27.28 27.68 -29.06
N ASN A 386 -26.31 26.81 -29.44
CA ASN A 386 -26.27 25.33 -29.77
C ASN A 386 -26.69 25.00 -31.23
N PRO A 387 -26.41 23.82 -31.86
CA PRO A 387 -25.44 22.72 -31.63
C PRO A 387 -24.69 22.26 -32.93
N ASP A 388 -23.59 21.51 -32.80
CA ASP A 388 -23.46 20.16 -33.40
C ASP A 388 -22.09 19.53 -33.05
N ASP A 389 -22.19 18.47 -32.25
CA ASP A 389 -21.24 17.38 -31.95
C ASP A 389 -19.94 17.66 -31.15
N PRO A 390 -19.89 17.32 -29.84
CA PRO A 390 -18.63 17.06 -29.14
C PRO A 390 -18.48 15.56 -28.80
N TYR A 391 -17.49 14.97 -29.47
CA TYR A 391 -16.82 13.75 -29.06
C TYR A 391 -16.25 13.92 -27.64
N ILE A 392 -16.73 13.11 -26.69
CA ILE A 392 -16.29 13.10 -25.29
C ILE A 392 -14.91 12.44 -25.19
N GLN A 393 -13.86 13.21 -24.91
CA GLN A 393 -12.65 12.69 -24.27
C GLN A 393 -12.82 12.75 -22.76
N LYS A 394 -12.84 11.57 -22.14
CA LYS A 394 -12.74 11.40 -20.68
C LYS A 394 -11.29 11.60 -20.27
N GLU A 395 -11.04 12.58 -19.41
CA GLU A 395 -9.79 12.67 -18.64
C GLU A 395 -9.71 11.52 -17.62
N PRO A 396 -8.56 10.86 -17.46
CA PRO A 396 -8.34 9.88 -16.41
C PRO A 396 -7.99 10.61 -15.10
N PHE A 397 -8.92 10.52 -14.13
CA PHE A 397 -8.76 10.74 -12.68
C PHE A 397 -8.44 12.17 -12.19
N PRO A 398 -9.44 12.90 -11.66
CA PRO A 398 -9.18 14.08 -10.84
C PRO A 398 -8.70 13.69 -9.44
N VAL A 399 -7.84 14.54 -8.89
CA VAL A 399 -7.33 14.53 -7.52
C VAL A 399 -8.48 14.46 -6.52
N ASP A 400 -8.62 13.32 -5.83
CA ASP A 400 -9.73 13.11 -4.92
C ASP A 400 -9.40 13.66 -3.52
N ASN A 401 -9.91 14.86 -3.26
CA ASN A 401 -10.02 15.44 -1.92
C ASN A 401 -11.49 15.35 -1.45
N THR A 402 -12.17 14.24 -1.74
CA THR A 402 -13.52 13.98 -1.24
C THR A 402 -13.48 12.90 -0.17
N LYS A 403 -14.21 13.12 0.92
CA LYS A 403 -14.65 12.03 1.79
C LYS A 403 -15.34 11.02 0.87
N GLU A 404 -14.91 9.75 0.86
CA GLU A 404 -15.62 8.68 0.13
C GLU A 404 -17.11 8.77 0.46
N VAL A 405 -17.90 9.32 -0.48
CA VAL A 405 -19.34 9.40 -0.33
C VAL A 405 -19.86 8.02 -0.66
N LEU A 406 -20.14 7.23 0.38
CA LEU A 406 -20.85 5.95 0.23
C LEU A 406 -22.09 6.18 -0.64
N PRO A 407 -22.31 5.38 -1.71
CA PRO A 407 -23.44 5.58 -2.60
C PRO A 407 -24.74 5.46 -1.81
N GLU A 408 -25.66 6.40 -1.94
CA GLU A 408 -26.87 6.37 -1.12
C GLU A 408 -27.85 5.28 -1.62
N PRO A 409 -28.26 4.32 -0.78
CA PRO A 409 -29.22 3.31 -1.21
C PRO A 409 -30.60 3.94 -1.46
N VAL A 410 -31.34 3.47 -2.46
CA VAL A 410 -32.72 3.90 -2.72
C VAL A 410 -33.67 3.34 -1.66
N LEU A 411 -33.41 2.14 -1.14
CA LEU A 411 -34.14 1.51 -0.04
C LEU A 411 -33.33 0.35 0.56
N TRP A 412 -33.78 -0.14 1.72
CA TRP A 412 -33.25 -1.36 2.33
C TRP A 412 -34.26 -2.50 2.22
N MET A 413 -33.80 -3.70 1.92
CA MET A 413 -34.64 -4.90 1.84
C MET A 413 -34.22 -5.93 2.89
N LYS A 414 -35.19 -6.63 3.48
CA LYS A 414 -35.03 -7.61 4.55
C LYS A 414 -35.67 -8.94 4.18
N ARG A 415 -34.95 -10.04 4.38
CA ARG A 415 -35.48 -11.40 4.34
C ARG A 415 -35.51 -12.00 5.75
N LYS A 416 -36.67 -12.52 6.16
CA LYS A 416 -36.80 -13.25 7.43
C LYS A 416 -36.62 -14.74 7.15
N GLU A 417 -35.57 -15.34 7.70
CA GLU A 417 -35.39 -16.79 7.72
C GLU A 417 -35.72 -17.35 9.10
N LYS A 418 -36.47 -18.46 9.16
CA LYS A 418 -36.74 -19.15 10.43
C LYS A 418 -35.40 -19.71 10.96
N ARG A 419 -35.02 -19.31 12.18
CA ARG A 419 -33.82 -19.75 12.93
C ARG A 419 -32.45 -19.18 12.50
N LYS A 420 -32.39 -18.16 11.63
CA LYS A 420 -31.14 -17.42 11.29
C LYS A 420 -31.31 -15.91 11.52
N LYS A 421 -30.19 -15.19 11.65
CA LYS A 421 -30.19 -13.70 11.70
C LYS A 421 -30.82 -13.17 10.41
N ALA A 422 -31.61 -12.09 10.51
CA ALA A 422 -32.26 -11.50 9.35
C ALA A 422 -31.22 -10.96 8.34
N ASP A 423 -31.34 -11.34 7.07
CA ASP A 423 -30.50 -10.81 5.98
C ASP A 423 -31.09 -9.47 5.53
N ILE A 424 -30.28 -8.42 5.56
CA ILE A 424 -30.66 -7.04 5.22
C ILE A 424 -29.63 -6.49 4.24
N ARG A 425 -30.12 -5.93 3.12
CA ARG A 425 -29.26 -5.43 2.03
C ARG A 425 -29.70 -4.04 1.55
N PRO A 426 -28.74 -3.16 1.18
CA PRO A 426 -29.04 -1.92 0.48
C PRO A 426 -29.42 -2.23 -0.98
N VAL A 427 -30.23 -1.36 -1.57
CA VAL A 427 -30.65 -1.43 -2.97
C VAL A 427 -30.39 -0.08 -3.63
N PHE A 428 -29.63 -0.06 -4.72
CA PHE A 428 -29.20 1.19 -5.35
C PHE A 428 -29.96 1.50 -6.64
N ASN A 429 -30.63 0.52 -7.24
CA ASN A 429 -31.41 0.69 -8.47
C ASN A 429 -32.63 -0.25 -8.55
N GLN A 430 -33.52 0.01 -9.50
CA GLN A 430 -34.75 -0.75 -9.69
C GLN A 430 -34.50 -2.21 -10.14
N SER A 431 -33.38 -2.48 -10.84
CA SER A 431 -33.03 -3.85 -11.27
C SER A 431 -32.67 -4.74 -10.08
N GLU A 432 -31.87 -4.23 -9.13
CA GLU A 432 -31.54 -4.91 -7.88
C GLU A 432 -32.77 -5.17 -7.02
N ARG A 433 -33.70 -4.20 -6.96
CA ARG A 433 -34.97 -4.37 -6.27
C ARG A 433 -35.74 -5.58 -6.79
N SER A 434 -35.95 -5.67 -8.10
CA SER A 434 -36.70 -6.78 -8.72
C SER A 434 -36.02 -8.13 -8.49
N LYS A 435 -34.69 -8.18 -8.50
CA LYS A 435 -33.93 -9.40 -8.16
C LYS A 435 -34.15 -9.84 -6.72
N LEU A 436 -34.10 -8.91 -5.77
CA LEU A 436 -34.26 -9.21 -4.34
C LEU A 436 -35.72 -9.55 -3.99
N GLU A 437 -36.70 -8.91 -4.62
CA GLU A 437 -38.12 -9.29 -4.50
C GLU A 437 -38.32 -10.75 -4.95
N GLY A 438 -37.72 -11.16 -6.07
CA GLY A 438 -37.72 -12.55 -6.53
C GLY A 438 -37.05 -13.55 -5.58
N MET A 439 -36.14 -13.09 -4.72
CA MET A 439 -35.47 -13.89 -3.68
C MET A 439 -36.18 -13.87 -2.32
N GLY A 440 -37.40 -13.31 -2.26
CA GLY A 440 -38.24 -13.27 -1.06
C GLY A 440 -37.91 -12.15 -0.06
N TYR A 441 -37.18 -11.11 -0.50
CA TYR A 441 -36.93 -9.94 0.33
C TYR A 441 -38.10 -8.95 0.29
N ASN A 442 -38.33 -8.28 1.41
CA ASN A 442 -39.36 -7.25 1.54
C ASN A 442 -38.74 -5.91 1.98
N PRO A 443 -39.27 -4.75 1.55
CA PRO A 443 -38.77 -3.45 1.99
C PRO A 443 -38.80 -3.29 3.52
N VAL A 444 -37.73 -2.71 4.08
CA VAL A 444 -37.62 -2.41 5.50
C VAL A 444 -38.55 -1.26 5.85
N THR A 445 -39.59 -1.55 6.63
CA THR A 445 -40.54 -0.53 7.12
C THR A 445 -40.22 -0.02 8.52
N ARG A 446 -39.46 -0.79 9.32
CA ARG A 446 -39.08 -0.45 10.69
C ARG A 446 -37.57 -0.67 10.91
N PHE A 447 -36.91 0.35 11.44
CA PHE A 447 -35.50 0.32 11.84
C PHE A 447 -35.38 -0.18 13.28
N ASP A 448 -35.58 -1.48 13.47
CA ASP A 448 -35.33 -2.17 14.75
C ASP A 448 -33.82 -2.24 15.07
N THR A 449 -33.46 -2.71 16.27
CA THR A 449 -32.05 -2.78 16.71
C THR A 449 -31.18 -3.58 15.74
N THR A 450 -31.71 -4.67 15.18
CA THR A 450 -31.03 -5.54 14.22
C THR A 450 -30.78 -4.85 12.88
N VAL A 451 -31.77 -4.11 12.37
CA VAL A 451 -31.62 -3.30 11.14
C VAL A 451 -30.56 -2.23 11.33
N LYS A 452 -30.55 -1.54 12.47
CA LYS A 452 -29.56 -0.49 12.76
C LYS A 452 -28.13 -1.01 12.84
N GLU A 453 -27.92 -2.18 13.46
CA GLU A 453 -26.60 -2.82 13.53
C GLU A 453 -26.09 -3.23 12.15
N ILE A 454 -26.97 -3.78 11.30
CA ILE A 454 -26.58 -4.18 9.95
C ILE A 454 -26.30 -2.95 9.08
N ILE A 455 -27.12 -1.90 9.14
CA ILE A 455 -26.86 -0.65 8.39
C ILE A 455 -25.51 -0.03 8.78
N LYS A 456 -25.15 -0.05 10.07
CA LYS A 456 -23.81 0.37 10.53
C LYS A 456 -22.69 -0.49 9.97
N SER A 457 -22.89 -1.81 9.85
CA SER A 457 -21.90 -2.70 9.26
C SER A 457 -21.63 -2.42 7.77
N TYR A 458 -22.57 -1.78 7.07
CA TYR A 458 -22.39 -1.29 5.70
C TYR A 458 -21.80 0.14 5.63
N GLY A 459 -21.43 0.74 6.77
CA GLY A 459 -20.82 2.08 6.83
C GLY A 459 -21.80 3.27 6.90
N TYR A 460 -23.12 3.02 6.94
CA TYR A 460 -24.14 4.09 6.97
C TYR A 460 -24.58 4.45 8.40
N ASP A 461 -24.97 5.71 8.63
CA ASP A 461 -25.65 6.11 9.88
C ASP A 461 -27.15 5.76 9.82
N PRO A 462 -27.65 4.84 10.68
CA PRO A 462 -29.06 4.46 10.69
C PRO A 462 -30.04 5.58 11.01
N LYS A 463 -29.61 6.65 11.70
CA LYS A 463 -30.46 7.82 11.99
C LYS A 463 -30.64 8.70 10.76
N GLU A 464 -29.58 8.90 9.99
CA GLU A 464 -29.63 9.65 8.74
C GLU A 464 -30.40 8.89 7.65
N GLU A 465 -30.13 7.59 7.51
CA GLU A 465 -30.86 6.71 6.59
C GLU A 465 -32.36 6.66 6.86
N LYS A 466 -32.75 6.58 8.14
CA LYS A 466 -34.17 6.62 8.52
C LYS A 466 -34.82 7.96 8.12
N LYS A 467 -34.11 9.09 8.31
CA LYS A 467 -34.61 10.42 7.92
C LYS A 467 -34.76 10.54 6.41
N ARG A 468 -33.74 10.10 5.66
CA ARG A 468 -33.69 10.18 4.20
C ARG A 468 -34.80 9.37 3.53
N LEU A 469 -34.97 8.11 3.94
CA LEU A 469 -35.98 7.22 3.37
C LEU A 469 -37.41 7.54 3.82
N MET A 470 -37.59 8.26 4.95
CA MET A 470 -38.90 8.79 5.34
C MET A 470 -39.27 10.08 4.58
N LYS A 471 -38.28 10.90 4.16
CA LYS A 471 -38.50 12.07 3.30
C LYS A 471 -38.98 11.66 1.91
N ASN A 472 -38.40 10.62 1.32
CA ASN A 472 -38.76 10.13 -0.02
C ASN A 472 -40.10 9.39 -0.10
N LYS A 473 -40.81 9.19 1.03
CA LYS A 473 -42.16 8.62 1.07
C LYS A 473 -43.30 9.66 1.07
N LYS A 474 -42.97 10.95 1.03
CA LYS A 474 -43.94 12.06 1.12
C LYS A 474 -44.17 12.80 -0.21
N ILE A 475 -43.98 12.12 -1.34
CA ILE A 475 -44.40 12.60 -2.66
C ILE A 475 -45.44 11.62 -3.20
#